data_AF-A0A8C6GJU2-F1
#
_entry.id   AF-A0A8C6GJU2-F1
#
_cell.length_a   1.000
_cell.length_b   1.000
_cell.length_c   1.000
_cell.angle_alpha   90.00
_cell.angle_beta   90.00
_cell.angle_gamma   90.00
#
_symmetry.space_group_name_H-M   'P 1'
#
loop_
_entity.id
_entity.type
_entity.pdbx_description
1 polymer ?
#
loop_
_entity_poly.entity_id
_entity_poly.type
_entity_poly.pdbx_seq_one_letter_code
_entity_poly.pdbx_strand_id
1 'polypeptide(L)'
;MALSPSVVPQESKEDNANCVETKPSQTASIASEDPLQNLCLASQEVLRKAQQSGRSRCRQCGGSRMFYCYTCCVPVGNVPTEQIPCVQLPLKIDIIKHPNETDGKSTAVHAKLLAPDSVNIYTYPCIPEYEGKDHEVVLVFPGPQSISIEDVSFHLQKRIESKGRNKADNLDVPPRKARRTTDEEGWGLHESTRQGPELKRVVFIDSTWSQTNQIASDERLRELLQVELRTRKTCFWRHQKGKPDTFLSTIEAIYYFLVDYHSAVQKEKYRGQYDNLLFFYSFMYRLIKNARGSGEKAKPQLLQ
;
A
#
# COMPACT_ATOMS: atom_id res chain seq x y z
N MET A 1 -27.73 18.49 -63.19
CA MET A 1 -27.38 17.77 -64.44
C MET A 1 -26.02 17.15 -64.24
N ALA A 2 -25.86 15.91 -64.69
CA ALA A 2 -24.66 15.10 -64.55
C ALA A 2 -23.43 15.77 -65.21
N LEU A 3 -22.24 15.39 -64.75
CA LEU A 3 -21.13 14.84 -65.53
C LEU A 3 -19.79 15.03 -64.77
N SER A 4 -19.21 13.92 -64.30
CA SER A 4 -17.75 13.76 -64.24
C SER A 4 -17.29 13.41 -65.67
N PRO A 5 -16.04 13.71 -66.12
CA PRO A 5 -14.86 12.90 -65.72
C PRO A 5 -13.48 13.62 -65.86
N SER A 6 -12.39 12.82 -65.72
CA SER A 6 -10.97 13.01 -66.16
C SER A 6 -9.99 13.04 -64.97
N VAL A 7 -9.17 12.01 -64.69
CA VAL A 7 -8.01 11.39 -65.40
C VAL A 7 -6.74 12.26 -65.45
N VAL A 8 -5.82 11.94 -64.51
CA VAL A 8 -4.33 11.80 -64.49
C VAL A 8 -3.44 12.59 -65.50
N PRO A 9 -2.28 13.14 -65.06
CA PRO A 9 -0.94 12.63 -65.48
C PRO A 9 0.08 12.51 -64.31
N GLN A 10 0.88 11.43 -64.20
CA GLN A 10 2.29 11.24 -64.66
C GLN A 10 3.29 12.26 -64.06
N GLU A 11 4.54 11.98 -63.66
CA GLU A 11 5.50 10.87 -63.63
C GLU A 11 6.68 11.41 -62.77
N SER A 12 7.51 10.64 -62.06
CA SER A 12 8.76 10.06 -62.59
C SER A 12 9.59 9.58 -61.38
N LYS A 13 9.97 8.30 -61.36
CA LYS A 13 11.32 7.75 -61.68
C LYS A 13 12.21 7.63 -60.42
N GLU A 14 12.55 6.41 -60.02
CA GLU A 14 13.75 5.70 -60.48
C GLU A 14 13.95 4.37 -59.72
N ASP A 15 14.36 3.35 -60.48
CA ASP A 15 14.70 2.00 -60.07
C ASP A 15 15.97 1.96 -59.19
N ASN A 16 16.12 0.95 -58.32
CA ASN A 16 16.89 -0.28 -58.62
C ASN A 16 17.29 -1.09 -57.36
N ALA A 17 17.39 -2.40 -57.57
CA ALA A 17 18.28 -3.36 -56.90
C ALA A 17 18.07 -3.78 -55.43
N ASN A 18 17.28 -4.85 -55.30
CA ASN A 18 17.52 -6.09 -54.55
C ASN A 18 18.81 -6.17 -53.67
N CYS A 19 18.63 -6.23 -52.34
CA CYS A 19 19.59 -6.85 -51.43
C CYS A 19 18.82 -7.72 -50.43
N VAL A 20 19.15 -9.01 -50.42
CA VAL A 20 18.59 -10.02 -49.53
C VAL A 20 19.14 -9.77 -48.13
N GLU A 21 18.36 -9.12 -47.27
CA GLU A 21 18.64 -9.06 -45.84
C GLU A 21 17.71 -10.01 -45.08
N THR A 22 18.36 -11.07 -44.58
CA THR A 22 17.88 -12.05 -43.61
C THR A 22 17.16 -11.36 -42.46
N LYS A 23 15.83 -11.49 -42.37
CA LYS A 23 15.05 -11.07 -41.19
C LYS A 23 15.52 -11.88 -39.98
N PRO A 24 16.08 -11.28 -38.92
CA PRO A 24 16.12 -11.94 -37.63
C PRO A 24 14.68 -11.92 -37.09
N SER A 25 14.08 -13.09 -37.05
CA SER A 25 12.86 -13.35 -36.29
C SER A 25 13.15 -13.07 -34.81
N GLN A 26 12.95 -11.84 -34.37
CA GLN A 26 12.88 -11.51 -32.95
C GLN A 26 11.43 -11.61 -32.52
N THR A 27 10.97 -12.86 -32.40
CA THR A 27 9.93 -13.18 -31.42
C THR A 27 10.60 -13.06 -30.06
N ALA A 28 10.74 -11.83 -29.56
CA ALA A 28 11.12 -11.59 -28.18
C ALA A 28 9.95 -12.08 -27.32
N SER A 29 10.03 -13.34 -26.88
CA SER A 29 9.21 -13.83 -25.79
C SER A 29 9.52 -12.96 -24.58
N ILE A 30 8.68 -11.97 -24.30
CA ILE A 30 8.64 -11.31 -23.00
C ILE A 30 8.21 -12.41 -22.03
N ALA A 31 9.18 -13.17 -21.52
CA ALA A 31 8.99 -13.94 -20.31
C ALA A 31 8.59 -12.88 -19.26
N SER A 32 7.33 -12.90 -18.84
CA SER A 32 6.83 -11.99 -17.81
C SER A 32 7.62 -12.27 -16.53
N GLU A 33 8.66 -11.48 -16.28
CA GLU A 33 9.43 -11.50 -15.04
C GLU A 33 8.44 -11.46 -13.86
N ASP A 34 8.66 -12.27 -12.83
CA ASP A 34 7.78 -12.27 -11.66
C ASP A 34 8.01 -10.92 -10.93
N PRO A 35 7.00 -10.03 -10.85
CA PRO A 35 7.16 -8.70 -10.26
C PRO A 35 7.58 -8.75 -8.78
N LEU A 36 7.46 -9.91 -8.13
CA LEU A 36 7.78 -10.14 -6.73
C LEU A 36 9.08 -10.94 -6.53
N GLN A 37 9.88 -11.16 -7.59
CA GLN A 37 11.07 -12.04 -7.54
C GLN A 37 12.22 -11.47 -6.69
N ASN A 38 12.32 -10.14 -6.58
CA ASN A 38 13.44 -9.46 -5.92
C ASN A 38 13.19 -9.20 -4.41
N LEU A 39 12.11 -9.73 -3.84
CA LEU A 39 11.78 -9.56 -2.42
C LEU A 39 12.57 -10.53 -1.55
N CYS A 40 13.12 -10.03 -0.44
CA CYS A 40 13.77 -10.79 0.62
C CYS A 40 12.73 -11.48 1.53
N LEU A 41 12.02 -12.47 0.98
CA LEU A 41 10.98 -13.21 1.68
C LEU A 41 11.54 -14.39 2.49
N ALA A 42 10.93 -14.65 3.64
CA ALA A 42 11.11 -15.89 4.38
C ALA A 42 10.60 -17.09 3.58
N SER A 43 11.10 -18.28 3.91
CA SER A 43 10.68 -19.52 3.25
C SER A 43 9.17 -19.76 3.40
N GLN A 44 8.50 -19.99 2.27
CA GLN A 44 7.06 -20.29 2.21
C GLN A 44 6.75 -21.80 2.29
N GLU A 45 7.69 -22.61 2.78
CA GLU A 45 7.53 -24.07 2.91
C GLU A 45 6.28 -24.46 3.71
N VAL A 46 6.02 -23.76 4.81
CA VAL A 46 4.83 -23.98 5.65
C VAL A 46 3.53 -23.83 4.86
N LEU A 47 3.47 -22.86 3.95
CA LEU A 47 2.30 -22.64 3.09
C LEU A 47 2.17 -23.73 2.02
N ARG A 48 3.30 -24.22 1.46
CA ARG A 48 3.29 -25.34 0.51
C ARG A 48 2.78 -26.64 1.16
N LYS A 49 3.26 -26.96 2.37
CA LYS A 49 2.79 -28.12 3.15
C LYS A 49 1.31 -28.00 3.50
N ALA A 50 0.86 -26.82 3.91
CA ALA A 50 -0.54 -26.56 4.20
C ALA A 50 -1.42 -26.72 2.96
N GLN A 51 -0.97 -26.22 1.80
CA GLN A 51 -1.67 -26.40 0.53
C GLN A 51 -1.84 -27.88 0.15
N GLN A 52 -0.79 -28.69 0.33
CA GLN A 52 -0.84 -30.14 0.07
C GLN A 52 -1.76 -30.88 1.04
N SER A 53 -1.80 -30.45 2.30
CA SER A 53 -2.65 -31.03 3.33
C SER A 53 -4.12 -30.61 3.20
N GLY A 54 -4.41 -29.59 2.39
CA GLY A 54 -5.74 -29.04 2.20
C GLY A 54 -6.21 -28.13 3.34
N ARG A 55 -7.53 -27.87 3.35
CA ARG A 55 -8.13 -26.92 4.29
C ARG A 55 -8.12 -27.46 5.72
N SER A 56 -7.82 -26.60 6.68
CA SER A 56 -7.87 -26.89 8.11
C SER A 56 -8.82 -25.94 8.85
N ARG A 57 -9.21 -26.33 10.06
CA ARG A 57 -10.12 -25.53 10.90
C ARG A 57 -9.34 -24.44 11.64
N CYS A 58 -9.94 -23.25 11.72
CA CYS A 58 -9.51 -22.20 12.63
C CYS A 58 -9.68 -22.67 14.07
N ARG A 59 -8.66 -22.46 14.92
CA ARG A 59 -8.72 -22.84 16.34
C ARG A 59 -9.64 -21.93 17.18
N GLN A 60 -10.00 -20.75 16.68
CA GLN A 60 -10.88 -19.81 17.38
C GLN A 60 -12.35 -19.97 16.99
N CYS A 61 -12.67 -19.89 15.70
CA CYS A 61 -14.06 -19.95 15.22
C CYS A 61 -14.48 -21.28 14.58
N GLY A 62 -13.58 -22.26 14.48
CA GLY A 62 -13.85 -23.55 13.83
C GLY A 62 -13.97 -23.50 12.30
N GLY A 63 -13.97 -22.31 11.68
CA GLY A 63 -14.13 -22.15 10.23
C GLY A 63 -13.03 -22.84 9.42
N SER A 64 -13.41 -23.59 8.39
CA SER A 64 -12.46 -24.26 7.48
C SER A 64 -11.83 -23.25 6.51
N ARG A 65 -10.49 -23.18 6.43
CA ARG A 65 -9.73 -22.26 5.55
C ARG A 65 -8.44 -22.95 5.10
N MET A 66 -7.74 -22.36 4.13
CA MET A 66 -6.51 -22.95 3.59
C MET A 66 -5.28 -22.63 4.46
N PHE A 67 -4.99 -21.33 4.70
CA PHE A 67 -3.75 -20.91 5.37
C PHE A 67 -3.99 -20.13 6.67
N TYR A 68 -5.04 -19.32 6.68
CA TYR A 68 -5.40 -18.47 7.81
C TYR A 68 -6.89 -18.19 7.81
N CYS A 69 -7.41 -17.81 8.96
CA CYS A 69 -8.78 -17.36 9.12
C CYS A 69 -8.88 -15.86 8.89
N TYR A 70 -9.61 -15.48 7.85
CA TYR A 70 -9.86 -14.07 7.51
C TYR A 70 -10.80 -13.34 8.49
N THR A 71 -11.53 -14.09 9.33
CA THR A 71 -12.42 -13.51 10.35
C THR A 71 -11.67 -13.30 11.67
N CYS A 72 -10.95 -14.33 12.12
CA CYS A 72 -10.21 -14.30 13.38
C CYS A 72 -8.82 -13.67 13.25
N CYS A 73 -8.34 -13.44 12.03
CA CYS A 73 -7.01 -12.94 11.73
C CYS A 73 -5.87 -13.78 12.36
N VAL A 74 -6.01 -15.12 12.32
CA VAL A 74 -5.00 -16.07 12.84
C VAL A 74 -4.73 -17.20 11.85
N PRO A 75 -3.53 -17.82 11.87
CA PRO A 75 -3.26 -19.05 11.11
C PRO A 75 -4.26 -20.17 11.45
N VAL A 76 -4.55 -21.06 10.49
CA VAL A 76 -5.38 -22.25 10.78
C VAL A 76 -4.57 -23.38 11.41
N GLY A 77 -5.26 -24.39 11.93
CA GLY A 77 -4.65 -25.36 12.85
C GLY A 77 -3.44 -26.14 12.33
N ASN A 78 -3.27 -26.30 11.02
CA ASN A 78 -2.13 -26.97 10.38
C ASN A 78 -1.03 -25.99 9.88
N VAL A 79 -1.15 -24.70 10.18
CA VAL A 79 -0.15 -23.67 9.88
C VAL A 79 0.41 -23.15 11.21
N PRO A 80 1.58 -23.66 11.66
CA PRO A 80 2.17 -23.24 12.92
C PRO A 80 2.60 -21.78 12.87
N THR A 81 2.21 -21.00 13.89
CA THR A 81 2.44 -19.54 13.94
C THR A 81 3.92 -19.20 13.97
N GLU A 82 4.74 -20.02 14.62
CA GLU A 82 6.19 -19.86 14.73
C GLU A 82 6.95 -19.99 13.40
N GLN A 83 6.30 -20.55 12.36
CA GLN A 83 6.87 -20.64 11.01
C GLN A 83 6.41 -19.50 10.10
N ILE A 84 5.55 -18.59 10.59
CA ILE A 84 5.14 -17.38 9.89
C ILE A 84 6.08 -16.25 10.31
N PRO A 85 6.69 -15.50 9.38
CA PRO A 85 7.56 -14.39 9.75
C PRO A 85 6.77 -13.30 10.49
N CYS A 86 7.42 -12.68 11.46
CA CYS A 86 6.91 -11.49 12.14
C CYS A 86 7.68 -10.25 11.63
N VAL A 87 6.97 -9.21 11.25
CA VAL A 87 7.51 -7.96 10.71
C VAL A 87 7.37 -6.87 11.76
N GLN A 88 8.49 -6.27 12.15
CA GLN A 88 8.50 -5.10 13.01
C GLN A 88 8.26 -3.86 12.16
N LEU A 89 7.24 -3.08 12.52
CA LEU A 89 6.84 -1.88 11.79
C LEU A 89 7.30 -0.63 12.52
N PRO A 90 7.78 0.41 11.81
CA PRO A 90 8.16 1.68 12.41
C PRO A 90 6.94 2.50 12.88
N LEU A 91 5.74 2.11 12.45
CA LEU A 91 4.49 2.85 12.67
C LEU A 91 3.39 1.90 13.12
N LYS A 92 2.42 2.42 13.89
CA LYS A 92 1.14 1.73 14.09
C LYS A 92 0.27 1.89 12.85
N ILE A 93 -0.47 0.85 12.51
CA ILE A 93 -1.34 0.79 11.33
C ILE A 93 -2.74 0.47 11.79
N ASP A 94 -3.69 1.31 11.43
CA ASP A 94 -5.11 1.02 11.58
C ASP A 94 -5.74 0.84 10.19
N ILE A 95 -6.45 -0.26 10.01
CA ILE A 95 -7.15 -0.57 8.76
C ILE A 95 -8.65 -0.48 9.03
N ILE A 96 -9.33 0.43 8.33
CA ILE A 96 -10.79 0.56 8.40
C ILE A 96 -11.40 -0.26 7.27
N LYS A 97 -11.90 -1.44 7.62
CA LYS A 97 -12.54 -2.38 6.70
C LYS A 97 -14.00 -2.04 6.49
N HIS A 98 -14.43 -2.00 5.24
CA HIS A 98 -15.85 -1.87 4.91
C HIS A 98 -16.62 -3.17 5.23
N PRO A 99 -17.83 -3.11 5.82
CA PRO A 99 -18.58 -4.30 6.23
C PRO A 99 -18.95 -5.21 5.03
N ASN A 100 -19.16 -4.63 3.85
CA ASN A 100 -19.48 -5.39 2.63
C ASN A 100 -18.23 -5.87 1.87
N GLU A 101 -17.02 -5.55 2.35
CA GLU A 101 -15.81 -6.12 1.75
C GLU A 101 -15.74 -7.61 2.05
N THR A 102 -15.53 -8.42 1.01
CA THR A 102 -15.53 -9.88 1.16
C THR A 102 -14.25 -10.32 1.87
N ASP A 103 -14.37 -10.91 3.07
CA ASP A 103 -13.20 -11.30 3.87
C ASP A 103 -12.21 -12.22 3.12
N GLY A 104 -12.70 -13.13 2.28
CA GLY A 104 -11.85 -14.01 1.47
C GLY A 104 -11.14 -13.32 0.29
N LYS A 105 -11.40 -12.03 0.06
CA LYS A 105 -10.75 -11.18 -0.94
C LYS A 105 -9.84 -10.11 -0.33
N SER A 106 -10.15 -9.66 0.88
CA SER A 106 -9.34 -8.70 1.61
C SER A 106 -7.90 -9.20 1.83
N THR A 107 -6.93 -8.32 1.54
CA THR A 107 -5.52 -8.54 1.86
C THR A 107 -5.10 -7.85 3.17
N ALA A 108 -6.00 -7.09 3.83
CA ALA A 108 -5.74 -6.45 5.11
C ALA A 108 -5.31 -7.46 6.20
N VAL A 109 -5.90 -8.66 6.18
CA VAL A 109 -5.58 -9.74 7.12
C VAL A 109 -4.10 -10.14 7.06
N HIS A 110 -3.43 -9.99 5.91
CA HIS A 110 -2.00 -10.30 5.80
C HIS A 110 -1.18 -9.42 6.75
N ALA A 111 -1.47 -8.12 6.79
CA ALA A 111 -0.78 -7.19 7.69
C ALA A 111 -0.99 -7.58 9.15
N LYS A 112 -2.23 -7.95 9.55
CA LYS A 112 -2.51 -8.37 10.94
C LYS A 112 -1.80 -9.67 11.33
N LEU A 113 -1.70 -10.64 10.40
CA LEU A 113 -0.99 -11.89 10.64
C LEU A 113 0.52 -11.70 10.80
N LEU A 114 1.09 -10.77 10.04
CA LEU A 114 2.54 -10.58 9.92
C LEU A 114 3.08 -9.53 10.90
N ALA A 115 2.26 -8.59 11.36
CA ALA A 115 2.63 -7.56 12.33
C ALA A 115 1.52 -7.36 13.40
N PRO A 116 1.21 -8.40 14.20
CA PRO A 116 0.05 -8.42 15.07
C PRO A 116 0.03 -7.30 16.13
N ASP A 117 1.20 -6.88 16.60
CA ASP A 117 1.32 -5.86 17.65
C ASP A 117 1.19 -4.43 17.13
N SER A 118 1.37 -4.23 15.83
CA SER A 118 1.38 -2.90 15.21
C SER A 118 0.20 -2.66 14.27
N VAL A 119 -0.53 -3.68 13.85
CA VAL A 119 -1.67 -3.57 12.94
C VAL A 119 -2.98 -3.83 13.69
N ASN A 120 -3.98 -2.97 13.52
CA ASN A 120 -5.36 -3.23 13.94
C ASN A 120 -6.30 -3.18 12.73
N ILE A 121 -7.34 -3.99 12.75
CA ILE A 121 -8.40 -3.99 11.74
C ILE A 121 -9.71 -3.68 12.45
N TYR A 122 -10.39 -2.64 11.99
CA TYR A 122 -11.69 -2.23 12.49
C TYR A 122 -12.72 -2.34 11.40
N THR A 123 -13.92 -2.83 11.73
CA THR A 123 -15.03 -2.86 10.76
C THR A 123 -15.84 -1.58 10.88
N TYR A 124 -16.00 -0.85 9.78
CA TYR A 124 -16.82 0.36 9.73
C TYR A 124 -18.28 0.04 10.16
N PRO A 125 -18.91 0.86 11.03
CA PRO A 125 -18.54 2.24 11.42
C PRO A 125 -17.64 2.38 12.67
N CYS A 126 -17.03 1.29 13.17
CA CYS A 126 -16.21 1.31 14.38
C CYS A 126 -14.79 1.89 14.15
N ILE A 127 -14.66 3.15 13.75
CA ILE A 127 -13.36 3.83 13.58
C ILE A 127 -12.85 4.31 14.95
N PRO A 128 -11.54 4.14 15.27
CA PRO A 128 -10.93 4.73 16.46
C PRO A 128 -11.01 6.25 16.50
N GLU A 129 -10.89 6.82 17.69
CA GLU A 129 -10.86 8.27 17.85
C GLU A 129 -9.43 8.82 17.64
N TYR A 130 -9.32 9.76 16.69
CA TYR A 130 -8.07 10.43 16.32
C TYR A 130 -8.07 11.92 16.68
N GLU A 131 -9.14 12.43 17.29
CA GLU A 131 -9.23 13.81 17.73
C GLU A 131 -7.97 14.24 18.53
N GLY A 132 -7.43 15.42 18.18
CA GLY A 132 -6.21 15.95 18.78
C GLY A 132 -4.90 15.32 18.29
N LYS A 133 -4.92 14.19 17.55
CA LYS A 133 -3.74 13.44 17.08
C LYS A 133 -3.42 13.62 15.58
N ASP A 134 -4.12 14.54 14.93
CA ASP A 134 -3.93 14.99 13.54
C ASP A 134 -2.51 15.47 13.15
N HIS A 135 -1.60 15.59 14.12
CA HIS A 135 -0.18 15.94 13.98
C HIS A 135 0.77 14.72 14.03
N GLU A 136 0.23 13.52 14.31
CA GLU A 136 1.00 12.26 14.37
C GLU A 136 0.27 11.08 13.68
N VAL A 137 -0.92 11.32 13.13
CA VAL A 137 -1.75 10.36 12.40
C VAL A 137 -2.03 10.86 10.99
N VAL A 138 -1.82 10.00 9.99
CA VAL A 138 -2.15 10.29 8.58
C VAL A 138 -3.10 9.23 8.00
N LEU A 139 -3.83 9.62 6.97
CA LEU A 139 -4.67 8.71 6.18
C LEU A 139 -4.00 8.49 4.82
N VAL A 140 -3.78 7.23 4.42
CA VAL A 140 -3.35 6.91 3.05
C VAL A 140 -4.59 6.82 2.16
N PHE A 141 -4.82 7.88 1.39
CA PHE A 141 -5.95 7.98 0.48
C PHE A 141 -5.68 9.05 -0.60
N PRO A 142 -5.93 8.76 -1.88
CA PRO A 142 -5.77 9.75 -2.94
C PRO A 142 -6.88 10.80 -2.88
N GLY A 143 -6.53 12.07 -2.99
CA GLY A 143 -7.49 13.17 -2.93
C GLY A 143 -6.96 14.48 -3.52
N PRO A 144 -7.82 15.47 -3.78
CA PRO A 144 -7.38 16.76 -4.32
C PRO A 144 -6.42 17.52 -3.38
N GLN A 145 -6.43 17.19 -2.09
CA GLN A 145 -5.55 17.78 -1.07
C GLN A 145 -4.51 16.79 -0.54
N SER A 146 -4.38 15.61 -1.14
CA SER A 146 -3.39 14.62 -0.69
C SER A 146 -1.98 15.06 -1.06
N ILE A 147 -1.05 14.86 -0.13
CA ILE A 147 0.37 15.15 -0.31
C ILE A 147 1.15 13.88 -0.65
N SER A 148 2.40 14.03 -1.09
CA SER A 148 3.31 12.88 -1.24
C SER A 148 3.94 12.51 0.10
N ILE A 149 4.57 11.33 0.17
CA ILE A 149 5.20 10.83 1.41
C ILE A 149 6.38 11.71 1.84
N GLU A 150 7.12 12.27 0.87
CA GLU A 150 8.29 13.12 1.13
C GLU A 150 7.93 14.38 1.93
N ASP A 151 6.71 14.87 1.77
CA ASP A 151 6.22 16.11 2.38
C ASP A 151 5.55 15.88 3.75
N VAL A 152 5.39 14.63 4.20
CA VAL A 152 4.64 14.29 5.43
C VAL A 152 5.20 15.03 6.65
N SER A 153 6.51 14.94 6.90
CA SER A 153 7.13 15.54 8.08
C SER A 153 6.95 17.06 8.13
N PHE A 154 7.02 17.73 6.97
CA PHE A 154 6.81 19.17 6.86
C PHE A 154 5.36 19.57 7.23
N HIS A 155 4.38 18.84 6.69
CA HIS A 155 2.96 19.13 6.96
C HIS A 155 2.55 18.82 8.40
N LEU A 156 3.09 17.76 9.02
CA LEU A 156 2.86 17.46 10.43
C LEU A 156 3.43 18.57 11.34
N GLN A 157 4.61 19.10 11.02
CA GLN A 157 5.22 20.21 11.77
C GLN A 157 4.35 21.47 11.71
N LYS A 158 3.84 21.79 10.53
CA LYS A 158 2.93 22.94 10.35
C LYS A 158 1.65 22.82 11.18
N ARG A 159 1.12 21.60 11.37
CA ARG A 159 -0.06 21.34 12.21
C ARG A 159 0.22 21.53 13.71
N ILE A 160 1.44 21.23 14.17
CA ILE A 160 1.85 21.53 15.55
C ILE A 160 1.90 23.05 15.77
N GLU A 161 2.52 23.77 14.85
CA GLU A 161 2.71 25.22 14.95
C GLU A 161 1.39 26.00 14.90
N SER A 162 0.44 25.61 14.06
CA SER A 162 -0.87 26.25 13.97
C SER A 162 -1.70 26.08 15.25
N LYS A 163 -1.64 24.90 15.90
CA LYS A 163 -2.27 24.67 17.19
C LYS A 163 -1.63 25.47 18.32
N GLY A 164 -0.31 25.68 18.28
CA GLY A 164 0.40 26.52 19.23
C GLY A 164 -0.01 27.99 19.17
N ARG A 165 -0.22 28.54 17.96
CA ARG A 165 -0.67 29.93 17.76
C ARG A 165 -2.09 30.17 18.26
N ASN A 166 -3.02 29.25 18.02
CA ASN A 166 -4.40 29.36 18.50
C ASN A 166 -4.51 29.33 20.05
N LYS A 167 -3.49 28.81 20.75
CA LYS A 167 -3.40 28.85 22.22
C LYS A 167 -2.81 30.15 22.75
N ALA A 168 -1.96 30.83 21.99
CA ALA A 168 -1.29 32.07 22.40
C ALA A 168 -2.20 33.31 22.30
N ASP A 169 -3.19 33.30 21.40
CA ASP A 169 -4.16 34.40 21.25
C ASP A 169 -5.29 34.41 22.31
N ASN A 170 -5.27 33.50 23.29
CA ASN A 170 -6.26 33.44 24.38
C ASN A 170 -5.68 33.79 25.78
N LEU A 171 -4.49 34.39 25.84
CA LEU A 171 -3.94 34.95 27.08
C LEU A 171 -3.79 36.46 26.96
N ASP A 172 -4.90 37.15 27.19
CA ASP A 172 -4.94 38.60 27.43
C ASP A 172 -4.36 38.89 28.83
N VAL A 173 -3.03 38.88 28.93
CA VAL A 173 -2.30 39.25 30.16
C VAL A 173 -1.66 40.63 29.94
N PRO A 174 -2.02 41.66 30.74
CA PRO A 174 -1.45 42.99 30.57
C PRO A 174 0.02 43.04 31.01
N PRO A 175 0.84 43.94 30.42
CA PRO A 175 2.28 43.95 30.63
C PRO A 175 2.60 44.43 32.05
N ARG A 176 3.01 43.53 32.93
CA ARG A 176 3.55 43.90 34.24
C ARG A 176 5.05 44.16 34.12
N LYS A 177 5.41 45.39 34.50
CA LYS A 177 6.73 46.01 34.44
C LYS A 177 7.83 45.12 35.07
N ALA A 178 8.96 45.12 34.38
CA ALA A 178 10.22 44.52 34.79
C ALA A 178 10.63 44.89 36.22
N ARG A 179 11.15 43.90 36.96
CA ARG A 179 11.96 44.13 38.16
C ARG A 179 13.24 43.30 38.03
N ARG A 180 14.36 44.01 37.87
CA ARG A 180 15.72 43.49 37.93
C ARG A 180 16.00 42.95 39.33
N THR A 181 16.49 41.73 39.41
CA THR A 181 17.49 41.32 40.40
C THR A 181 18.45 40.37 39.71
N THR A 182 19.72 40.68 39.87
CA THR A 182 20.90 39.88 39.56
C THR A 182 20.77 38.49 40.17
N ASP A 183 21.28 37.47 39.49
CA ASP A 183 22.37 36.62 39.98
C ASP A 183 22.75 35.64 38.86
N GLU A 184 24.03 35.64 38.53
CA GLU A 184 24.66 34.64 37.67
C GLU A 184 24.78 33.32 38.44
N GLU A 185 24.52 32.19 37.78
CA GLU A 185 25.40 31.00 37.74
C GLU A 185 24.64 29.80 37.12
N GLY A 186 25.28 29.15 36.14
CA GLY A 186 24.91 27.79 35.69
C GLY A 186 24.32 27.68 34.29
N TRP A 187 25.14 27.86 33.26
CA TRP A 187 24.84 27.43 31.88
C TRP A 187 24.85 25.90 31.78
N GLY A 188 23.75 25.27 32.20
CA GLY A 188 23.45 23.88 31.86
C GLY A 188 22.80 23.84 30.49
N LEU A 189 23.59 23.51 29.47
CA LEU A 189 23.10 23.13 28.14
C LEU A 189 22.33 21.80 28.27
N HIS A 190 21.10 21.86 28.78
CA HIS A 190 20.16 20.77 28.57
C HIS A 190 19.66 20.94 27.15
N GLU A 191 20.38 20.31 26.23
CA GLU A 191 19.95 20.05 24.87
C GLU A 191 18.64 19.26 24.95
N SER A 192 17.53 19.99 25.10
CA SER A 192 16.21 19.47 24.84
C SER A 192 16.22 19.10 23.37
N THR A 193 16.47 17.83 23.07
CA THR A 193 16.10 17.22 21.80
C THR A 193 14.63 17.51 21.61
N ARG A 194 14.32 18.61 20.94
CA ARG A 194 13.00 18.92 20.40
C ARG A 194 12.79 17.87 19.31
N GLN A 195 12.39 16.67 19.71
CA GLN A 195 11.92 15.64 18.80
C GLN A 195 10.79 16.30 18.00
N GLY A 196 11.04 16.50 16.71
CA GLY A 196 10.02 16.98 15.79
C GLY A 196 8.82 16.01 15.75
N PRO A 197 7.77 16.33 15.00
CA PRO A 197 6.64 15.44 14.77
C PRO A 197 7.14 14.16 14.13
N GLU A 198 7.23 13.12 14.95
CA GLU A 198 7.38 11.77 14.46
C GLU A 198 5.98 11.26 14.11
N LEU A 199 5.80 10.86 12.85
CA LEU A 199 4.61 10.13 12.46
C LEU A 199 4.52 8.88 13.33
N LYS A 200 3.40 8.64 14.01
CA LYS A 200 3.22 7.46 14.88
C LYS A 200 2.27 6.44 14.28
N ARG A 201 1.32 6.89 13.46
CA ARG A 201 0.22 6.04 12.99
C ARG A 201 -0.24 6.39 11.59
N VAL A 202 -0.60 5.35 10.85
CA VAL A 202 -1.16 5.45 9.50
C VAL A 202 -2.47 4.71 9.44
N VAL A 203 -3.47 5.33 8.82
CA VAL A 203 -4.79 4.75 8.57
C VAL A 203 -4.88 4.33 7.10
N PHE A 204 -5.40 3.14 6.85
CA PHE A 204 -5.74 2.63 5.51
C PHE A 204 -7.23 2.24 5.47
N ILE A 205 -7.81 2.22 4.27
CA ILE A 205 -9.19 1.80 4.04
C ILE A 205 -9.19 0.49 3.24
N ASP A 206 -9.81 -0.56 3.77
CA ASP A 206 -9.97 -1.86 3.11
C ASP A 206 -11.40 -2.01 2.57
N SER A 207 -11.59 -1.71 1.29
CA SER A 207 -12.90 -1.75 0.63
C SER A 207 -12.76 -1.85 -0.89
N THR A 208 -13.88 -2.07 -1.58
CA THR A 208 -13.92 -1.78 -3.02
C THR A 208 -13.81 -0.28 -3.27
N TRP A 209 -13.20 0.10 -4.39
CA TRP A 209 -13.10 1.51 -4.80
C TRP A 209 -14.44 2.23 -4.97
N SER A 210 -15.53 1.51 -5.20
CA SER A 210 -16.88 2.09 -5.22
C SER A 210 -17.44 2.42 -3.84
N GLN A 211 -16.94 1.77 -2.78
CA GLN A 211 -17.41 1.91 -1.40
C GLN A 211 -16.51 2.82 -0.55
N THR A 212 -15.24 2.99 -0.96
CA THR A 212 -14.21 3.66 -0.18
C THR A 212 -14.53 5.10 0.25
N ASN A 213 -15.25 5.86 -0.59
CA ASN A 213 -15.57 7.26 -0.33
C ASN A 213 -16.46 7.46 0.91
N GLN A 214 -17.31 6.49 1.24
CA GLN A 214 -18.14 6.55 2.44
C GLN A 214 -17.27 6.59 3.69
N ILE A 215 -16.23 5.76 3.73
CA ILE A 215 -15.30 5.69 4.85
C ILE A 215 -14.39 6.92 4.85
N ALA A 216 -13.80 7.26 3.70
CA ALA A 216 -12.87 8.39 3.58
C ALA A 216 -13.49 9.74 3.99
N SER A 217 -14.81 9.89 3.82
CA SER A 217 -15.55 11.12 4.17
C SER A 217 -16.03 11.16 5.63
N ASP A 218 -15.81 10.11 6.42
CA ASP A 218 -16.16 10.06 7.84
C ASP A 218 -15.43 11.17 8.60
N GLU A 219 -16.12 11.82 9.54
CA GLU A 219 -15.60 12.98 10.29
C GLU A 219 -14.29 12.69 11.03
N ARG A 220 -14.12 11.44 11.50
CA ARG A 220 -12.91 10.99 12.20
C ARG A 220 -11.70 10.86 11.27
N LEU A 221 -11.92 10.76 9.96
CA LEU A 221 -10.88 10.56 8.96
C LEU A 221 -10.65 11.78 8.07
N ARG A 222 -11.68 12.56 7.76
CA ARG A 222 -11.60 13.65 6.77
C ARG A 222 -10.63 14.78 7.16
N GLU A 223 -10.42 14.99 8.47
CA GLU A 223 -9.52 16.03 8.99
C GLU A 223 -8.04 15.57 9.04
N LEU A 224 -7.80 14.26 8.89
CA LEU A 224 -6.45 13.72 8.85
C LEU A 224 -5.71 14.19 7.60
N LEU A 225 -4.40 14.36 7.73
CA LEU A 225 -3.54 14.64 6.59
C LEU A 225 -3.60 13.43 5.64
N GLN A 226 -3.99 13.67 4.38
CA GLN A 226 -4.07 12.64 3.36
C GLN A 226 -2.74 12.48 2.63
N VAL A 227 -2.29 11.24 2.47
CA VAL A 227 -1.05 10.89 1.79
C VAL A 227 -1.38 9.98 0.60
N GLU A 228 -0.87 10.32 -0.56
CA GLU A 228 -1.07 9.57 -1.80
C GLU A 228 0.20 8.81 -2.20
N LEU A 229 0.03 7.53 -2.54
CA LEU A 229 1.07 6.70 -3.14
C LEU A 229 1.09 6.93 -4.65
N ARG A 230 1.98 7.81 -5.11
CA ARG A 230 2.16 8.05 -6.54
C ARG A 230 2.95 6.90 -7.17
N THR A 231 2.76 6.69 -8.47
CA THR A 231 3.60 5.83 -9.34
C THR A 231 3.68 4.32 -9.05
N ARG A 232 2.78 3.76 -8.22
CA ARG A 232 2.74 2.31 -7.97
C ARG A 232 1.80 1.58 -8.92
N LYS A 233 2.23 0.41 -9.39
CA LYS A 233 1.40 -0.52 -10.16
C LYS A 233 1.12 -1.77 -9.33
N THR A 234 -0.14 -2.17 -9.28
CA THR A 234 -0.58 -3.38 -8.60
C THR A 234 -0.19 -4.62 -9.41
N CYS A 235 0.11 -5.70 -8.69
CA CYS A 235 0.16 -7.06 -9.24
C CYS A 235 -1.01 -7.92 -8.73
N PHE A 236 -2.07 -7.29 -8.21
CA PHE A 236 -3.20 -7.96 -7.57
C PHE A 236 -4.04 -8.75 -8.56
N TRP A 237 -4.12 -10.06 -8.36
CA TRP A 237 -4.73 -10.97 -9.34
C TRP A 237 -6.26 -10.83 -9.48
N ARG A 238 -6.95 -10.11 -8.59
CA ARG A 238 -8.41 -9.86 -8.66
C ARG A 238 -8.72 -8.42 -9.07
N HIS A 239 -8.12 -7.96 -10.16
CA HIS A 239 -8.39 -6.64 -10.74
C HIS A 239 -9.89 -6.41 -10.94
N GLN A 240 -10.32 -5.18 -10.64
CA GLN A 240 -11.67 -4.73 -10.97
C GLN A 240 -11.70 -4.28 -12.43
N LYS A 241 -12.64 -4.80 -13.21
CA LYS A 241 -12.76 -4.49 -14.65
C LYS A 241 -12.93 -2.97 -14.85
N GLY A 242 -12.11 -2.39 -15.73
CA GLY A 242 -12.17 -0.96 -16.05
C GLY A 242 -11.54 -0.03 -15.00
N LYS A 243 -10.82 -0.57 -14.01
CA LYS A 243 -10.01 0.23 -13.08
C LYS A 243 -8.53 0.23 -13.51
N PRO A 244 -7.80 1.32 -13.26
CA PRO A 244 -6.39 1.41 -13.63
C PRO A 244 -5.54 0.43 -12.81
N ASP A 245 -4.36 0.09 -13.33
CA ASP A 245 -3.37 -0.75 -12.65
C ASP A 245 -2.68 -0.04 -11.48
N THR A 246 -3.02 1.22 -11.20
CA THR A 246 -2.55 1.98 -10.03
C THR A 246 -3.35 1.73 -8.76
N PHE A 247 -4.43 0.96 -8.85
CA PHE A 247 -5.33 0.66 -7.74
C PHE A 247 -4.80 -0.52 -6.93
N LEU A 248 -3.98 -0.21 -5.93
CA LEU A 248 -3.32 -1.18 -5.05
C LEU A 248 -4.32 -1.95 -4.19
N SER A 249 -4.00 -3.21 -3.90
CA SER A 249 -4.61 -3.93 -2.78
C SER A 249 -4.12 -3.35 -1.44
N THR A 250 -4.85 -3.60 -0.36
CA THR A 250 -4.55 -3.05 0.97
C THR A 250 -3.14 -3.39 1.44
N ILE A 251 -2.69 -4.64 1.28
CA ILE A 251 -1.33 -5.04 1.67
C ILE A 251 -0.23 -4.41 0.80
N GLU A 252 -0.50 -4.19 -0.50
CA GLU A 252 0.44 -3.48 -1.38
C GLU A 252 0.55 -2.01 -0.97
N ALA A 253 -0.58 -1.36 -0.66
CA ALA A 253 -0.58 0.02 -0.18
C ALA A 253 0.20 0.17 1.13
N ILE A 254 0.02 -0.75 2.08
CA ILE A 254 0.80 -0.79 3.32
C ILE A 254 2.28 -0.97 3.03
N TYR A 255 2.64 -1.97 2.21
CA TYR A 255 4.03 -2.25 1.86
C TYR A 255 4.71 -1.04 1.21
N TYR A 256 4.12 -0.49 0.15
CA TYR A 256 4.71 0.64 -0.57
C TYR A 256 4.81 1.90 0.29
N PHE A 257 3.79 2.18 1.12
CA PHE A 257 3.86 3.29 2.07
C PHE A 257 5.08 3.14 3.00
N LEU A 258 5.31 1.96 3.56
CA LEU A 258 6.43 1.74 4.49
C LEU A 258 7.79 1.82 3.81
N VAL A 259 7.91 1.31 2.58
CA VAL A 259 9.15 1.42 1.79
C VAL A 259 9.47 2.88 1.48
N ASP A 260 8.47 3.65 1.08
CA ASP A 260 8.61 5.07 0.76
C ASP A 260 8.88 5.90 2.02
N TYR A 261 8.18 5.61 3.12
CA TYR A 261 8.44 6.24 4.41
C TYR A 261 9.87 5.98 4.90
N HIS A 262 10.35 4.75 4.81
CA HIS A 262 11.72 4.40 5.20
C HIS A 262 12.78 5.14 4.36
N SER A 263 12.55 5.22 3.05
CA SER A 263 13.51 5.85 2.14
C SER A 263 13.47 7.39 2.25
N ALA A 264 12.28 7.98 2.28
CA ALA A 264 12.09 9.43 2.22
C ALA A 264 12.20 10.10 3.59
N VAL A 265 11.65 9.48 4.64
CA VAL A 265 11.52 10.09 5.97
C VAL A 265 12.63 9.61 6.91
N GLN A 266 12.85 8.29 7.00
CA GLN A 266 13.95 7.76 7.83
C GLN A 266 15.33 7.97 7.17
N LYS A 267 15.37 8.18 5.84
CA LYS A 267 16.60 8.39 5.06
C LYS A 267 17.59 7.23 5.20
N GLU A 268 17.06 6.04 5.42
CA GLU A 268 17.83 4.80 5.50
C GLU A 268 17.74 4.03 4.18
N LYS A 269 18.79 3.23 3.90
CA LYS A 269 18.78 2.35 2.74
C LYS A 269 17.82 1.18 2.99
N TYR A 270 16.79 1.06 2.17
CA TYR A 270 15.90 -0.10 2.17
C TYR A 270 16.66 -1.39 1.80
N ARG A 271 16.49 -2.43 2.61
CA ARG A 271 17.13 -3.75 2.50
C ARG A 271 16.12 -4.90 2.63
N GLY A 272 14.83 -4.62 2.43
CA GLY A 272 13.78 -5.62 2.53
C GLY A 272 13.17 -5.77 3.93
N GLN A 273 13.30 -4.74 4.78
CA GLN A 273 12.79 -4.73 6.16
C GLN A 273 11.30 -5.11 6.24
N TYR A 274 10.53 -4.79 5.20
CA TYR A 274 9.09 -4.99 5.15
C TYR A 274 8.65 -5.99 4.08
N ASP A 275 9.59 -6.64 3.36
CA ASP A 275 9.26 -7.55 2.25
C ASP A 275 8.36 -8.69 2.71
N ASN A 276 8.57 -9.17 3.94
CA ASN A 276 7.75 -10.22 4.54
C ASN A 276 6.28 -9.81 4.76
N LEU A 277 5.89 -8.53 4.67
CA LEU A 277 4.48 -8.14 4.58
C LEU A 277 3.78 -8.77 3.37
N LEU A 278 4.54 -9.03 2.31
CA LEU A 278 4.06 -9.70 1.10
C LEU A 278 4.24 -11.23 1.16
N PHE A 279 4.51 -11.82 2.33
CA PHE A 279 4.71 -13.27 2.50
C PHE A 279 3.50 -14.09 2.03
N PHE A 280 2.30 -13.80 2.53
CA PHE A 280 1.08 -14.49 2.06
C PHE A 280 0.72 -14.08 0.63
N TYR A 281 0.87 -12.79 0.33
CA TYR A 281 0.50 -12.20 -0.94
C TYR A 281 1.26 -12.80 -2.12
N SER A 282 2.59 -12.86 -2.04
CA SER A 282 3.46 -13.44 -3.09
C SER A 282 3.21 -14.93 -3.30
N PHE A 283 2.93 -15.68 -2.21
CA PHE A 283 2.56 -17.09 -2.33
C PHE A 283 1.28 -17.24 -3.14
N MET A 284 0.22 -16.50 -2.78
CA MET A 284 -1.06 -16.54 -3.48
C MET A 284 -0.96 -16.07 -4.92
N TYR A 285 -0.17 -15.01 -5.17
CA TYR A 285 0.10 -14.51 -6.51
C TYR A 285 0.68 -15.61 -7.39
N ARG A 286 1.72 -16.32 -6.92
CA ARG A 286 2.35 -17.42 -7.66
C ARG A 286 1.40 -18.59 -7.88
N LEU A 287 0.58 -18.96 -6.89
CA LEU A 287 -0.44 -20.00 -7.05
C LEU A 287 -1.43 -19.68 -8.17
N ILE A 288 -1.92 -18.44 -8.22
CA ILE A 288 -2.92 -18.02 -9.19
C ILE A 288 -2.31 -17.83 -10.58
N LYS A 289 -1.08 -17.29 -10.66
CA LYS A 289 -0.31 -17.21 -11.91
C LYS A 289 -0.10 -18.60 -12.51
N ASN A 290 0.32 -19.58 -11.70
CA ASN A 290 0.51 -20.96 -12.13
C ASN A 290 -0.80 -21.61 -12.59
N ALA A 291 -1.90 -21.41 -11.85
CA ALA A 291 -3.20 -21.95 -12.22
C ALA A 291 -3.73 -21.39 -13.56
N ARG A 292 -3.50 -20.09 -13.82
CA ARG A 292 -3.85 -19.47 -15.12
C ARG A 292 -3.00 -20.01 -16.26
N GLY A 293 -1.68 -20.10 -16.05
CA GLY A 293 -0.76 -20.64 -17.06
C GLY A 293 -1.00 -22.12 -17.39
N SER A 294 -1.45 -22.94 -16.44
CA SER A 294 -1.86 -24.32 -16.70
C SER A 294 -3.19 -24.41 -17.47
N GLY A 295 -4.11 -23.47 -17.26
CA GLY A 295 -5.40 -23.43 -17.97
C GLY A 295 -5.28 -22.97 -19.43
N GLU A 296 -4.34 -22.08 -19.74
CA GLU A 296 -4.08 -21.61 -21.11
C GLU A 296 -3.42 -22.68 -22.00
N LYS A 297 -2.59 -23.56 -21.40
CA LYS A 297 -1.97 -24.70 -22.10
C LYS A 297 -2.94 -25.84 -22.42
N ALA A 298 -4.18 -25.80 -21.92
CA ALA A 298 -5.17 -26.87 -22.05
C ALA A 298 -6.26 -26.60 -23.10
N LYS A 299 -6.15 -25.56 -23.94
CA LYS A 299 -7.06 -25.40 -25.09
C LYS A 299 -6.65 -26.37 -26.21
N PRO A 300 -7.48 -27.36 -26.60
CA PRO A 300 -7.20 -28.17 -27.76
C PRO A 300 -7.23 -27.26 -28.99
N GLN A 301 -6.20 -27.35 -29.83
CA GLN A 301 -6.30 -26.90 -31.21
C GLN A 301 -7.45 -27.70 -31.84
N LEU A 302 -8.54 -27.02 -32.16
CA LEU A 302 -9.55 -27.54 -33.07
C LEU A 302 -8.82 -27.81 -34.39
N LEU A 303 -8.56 -29.08 -34.68
CA LEU A 303 -8.17 -29.52 -36.02
C LEU A 303 -9.30 -29.10 -36.98
N GLN A 304 -8.91 -28.31 -37.98
CA GLN A 304 -9.64 -28.16 -39.24
C GLN A 304 -9.51 -29.46 -40.05
#